data_AF-A0A7X3MTG6-F1
#
_entry.id   AF-A0A7X3MTG6-F1
#
_cell.length_a   1.000
_cell.length_b   1.000
_cell.length_c   1.000
_cell.angle_alpha   90.00
_cell.angle_beta   90.00
_cell.angle_gamma   90.00
#
_symmetry.space_group_name_H-M   'P 1'
#
loop_
_entity.id
_entity.type
_entity.pdbx_description
1 polymer ?
#
loop_
_entity_poly.entity_id
_entity_poly.type
_entity_poly.pdbx_seq_one_letter_code
_entity_poly.pdbx_strand_id
1 'polypeptide(L)'
;MAIQTGKATGRKPSTHESDRQTIENLITYLDHDDPHRVRREDVLGFKNHRLASINSRTGKLVAAKTVKDFDLVALKAVLGWARKSNLTSCNPAEGVTLDLGKPQRLRWPDLTDAEAEAILRHALHAQRGRERPKT
;
A
#
# COMPACT_ATOMS: atom_id res chain seq x y z
N MET A 1 6.79 -20.18 -0.58
CA MET A 1 6.07 -20.41 -1.86
C MET A 1 6.06 -19.13 -2.70
N ALA A 2 6.44 -19.17 -3.98
CA ALA A 2 6.39 -18.01 -4.87
C ALA A 2 4.95 -17.75 -5.33
N ILE A 3 4.29 -16.76 -4.73
CA ILE A 3 2.92 -16.35 -5.10
C ILE A 3 2.99 -15.66 -6.47
N GLN A 4 2.62 -16.39 -7.52
CA GLN A 4 2.64 -15.94 -8.91
C GLN A 4 1.26 -15.37 -9.28
N THR A 5 0.84 -14.28 -8.65
CA THR A 5 -0.49 -13.68 -8.92
C THR A 5 -0.48 -12.60 -10.01
N GLY A 6 0.68 -12.20 -10.54
CA GLY A 6 0.80 -11.09 -11.51
C GLY A 6 1.32 -11.42 -12.91
N LYS A 7 2.19 -12.44 -13.07
CA LYS A 7 2.86 -12.68 -14.36
C LYS A 7 1.90 -13.13 -15.48
N ALA A 8 0.81 -13.81 -15.15
CA ALA A 8 -0.13 -14.35 -16.13
C ALA A 8 -1.26 -13.36 -16.53
N THR A 9 -1.38 -12.19 -15.89
CA THR A 9 -2.53 -11.27 -16.07
C THR A 9 -2.18 -9.90 -16.64
N GLY A 10 -0.94 -9.65 -17.06
CA GLY A 10 -0.55 -8.38 -17.70
C GLY A 10 -0.55 -7.15 -16.77
N ARG A 11 -0.49 -7.34 -15.45
CA ARG A 11 -0.40 -6.23 -14.48
C ARG A 11 1.02 -5.68 -14.40
N LYS A 12 1.14 -4.36 -14.19
CA LYS A 12 2.42 -3.66 -14.05
C LYS A 12 3.27 -4.26 -12.91
N PRO A 13 4.60 -4.35 -13.07
CA PRO A 13 5.49 -4.98 -12.08
C PRO A 13 5.44 -4.30 -10.71
N SER A 14 5.19 -2.99 -10.64
CA SER A 14 5.06 -2.26 -9.37
C SER A 14 3.88 -2.72 -8.50
N THR A 15 2.82 -3.26 -9.12
CA THR A 15 1.67 -3.83 -8.41
C THR A 15 2.05 -5.16 -7.75
N HIS A 16 2.85 -5.99 -8.44
CA HIS A 16 3.31 -7.28 -7.92
C HIS A 16 4.16 -7.14 -6.66
N GLU A 17 5.10 -6.20 -6.64
CA GLU A 17 5.95 -5.97 -5.47
C GLU A 17 5.14 -5.46 -4.26
N SER A 18 4.12 -4.64 -4.50
CA SER A 18 3.24 -4.15 -3.44
C SER A 18 2.37 -5.27 -2.85
N ASP A 19 1.83 -6.13 -3.71
CA ASP A 19 1.04 -7.29 -3.29
C ASP A 19 1.91 -8.26 -2.48
N ARG A 20 3.11 -8.55 -2.97
CA ARG A 20 4.09 -9.43 -2.31
C ARG A 20 4.45 -8.90 -0.92
N GLN A 21 4.83 -7.62 -0.81
CA GLN A 21 5.20 -7.02 0.47
C GLN A 21 4.04 -7.07 1.47
N THR A 22 2.80 -6.87 1.00
CA THR A 22 1.62 -6.97 1.86
C THR A 22 1.48 -8.37 2.44
N ILE A 23 1.66 -9.40 1.62
CA ILE A 23 1.57 -10.79 2.08
C ILE A 23 2.71 -11.15 3.02
N GLU A 24 3.93 -10.69 2.77
CA GLU A 24 5.06 -10.88 3.69
C GLU A 24 4.77 -10.24 5.06
N ASN A 25 4.18 -9.04 5.08
CA ASN A 25 3.75 -8.40 6.32
C ASN A 25 2.65 -9.21 7.04
N LEU A 26 1.72 -9.80 6.30
CA LEU A 26 0.67 -10.65 6.87
C LEU A 26 1.28 -11.93 7.48
N ILE A 27 2.17 -12.60 6.76
CA ILE A 27 2.87 -13.80 7.24
C ILE A 27 3.65 -13.47 8.52
N THR A 28 4.34 -12.34 8.54
CA THR A 28 5.08 -11.86 9.73
C THR A 28 4.15 -11.61 10.92
N TYR A 29 2.94 -11.10 10.67
CA TYR A 29 1.95 -10.86 11.72
C TYR A 29 1.31 -12.14 12.26
N LEU A 30 1.04 -13.11 11.38
CA LEU A 30 0.39 -14.38 11.73
C LEU A 30 1.37 -15.46 12.20
N ASP A 31 2.67 -15.25 11.97
CA ASP A 31 3.73 -16.23 12.22
C ASP A 31 3.52 -17.57 11.45
N HIS A 32 2.78 -17.52 10.35
CA HIS A 32 2.58 -18.66 9.45
C HIS A 32 2.21 -18.21 8.03
N ASP A 33 2.41 -19.10 7.05
CA ASP A 33 2.07 -18.87 5.64
C ASP A 33 0.94 -19.77 5.12
N ASP A 34 0.34 -20.60 5.99
CA ASP A 34 -0.74 -21.51 5.61
C ASP A 34 -2.06 -20.77 5.32
N PRO A 35 -2.56 -20.77 4.07
CA PRO A 35 -3.81 -20.09 3.69
C PRO A 35 -5.06 -20.74 4.31
N HIS A 36 -5.02 -22.01 4.71
CA HIS A 36 -6.16 -22.68 5.35
C HIS A 36 -6.39 -22.21 6.79
N ARG A 37 -5.37 -21.65 7.43
CA ARG A 37 -5.42 -21.16 8.81
C ARG A 37 -5.85 -19.71 8.90
N VAL A 38 -5.79 -18.96 7.80
CA VAL A 38 -6.18 -17.55 7.75
C VAL A 38 -7.69 -17.41 7.87
N ARG A 39 -8.14 -16.74 8.93
CA ARG A 39 -9.55 -16.43 9.19
C ARG A 39 -9.85 -14.95 9.00
N ARG A 40 -11.13 -14.60 9.09
CA ARG A 40 -11.58 -13.21 8.98
C ARG A 40 -11.03 -12.36 10.13
N GLU A 41 -10.94 -12.94 11.31
CA GLU A 41 -10.43 -12.29 12.52
C GLU A 41 -8.96 -11.90 12.36
N ASP A 42 -8.17 -12.75 11.71
CA ASP A 42 -6.76 -12.50 11.40
C ASP A 42 -6.58 -11.29 10.48
N VAL A 43 -7.45 -11.17 9.45
CA VAL A 43 -7.44 -10.01 8.55
C VAL A 43 -7.82 -8.73 9.28
N LEU A 44 -8.79 -8.79 10.21
CA LEU A 44 -9.18 -7.65 11.04
C LEU A 44 -8.08 -7.26 12.05
N GLY A 45 -7.42 -8.25 12.64
CA GLY A 45 -6.28 -8.06 13.54
C GLY A 45 -5.10 -7.43 12.81
N PHE A 46 -4.75 -7.97 11.64
CA PHE A 46 -3.70 -7.42 10.78
C PHE A 46 -3.99 -5.97 10.38
N LYS A 47 -5.24 -5.67 10.00
CA LYS A 47 -5.68 -4.30 9.70
C LYS A 47 -5.41 -3.35 10.87
N ASN A 48 -5.79 -3.74 12.08
CA ASN A 48 -5.59 -2.91 13.27
C ASN A 48 -4.10 -2.77 13.62
N HIS A 49 -3.34 -3.86 13.52
CA HIS A 49 -1.89 -3.85 13.70
C HIS A 49 -1.20 -2.91 12.70
N ARG A 50 -1.59 -2.95 11.42
CA ARG A 50 -1.04 -2.08 10.39
C ARG A 50 -1.33 -0.61 10.65
N LEU A 51 -2.53 -0.28 11.13
CA LEU A 51 -2.87 1.09 11.52
C LEU A 51 -2.04 1.59 12.72
N ALA A 52 -1.65 0.69 13.62
CA ALA A 52 -0.76 1.00 14.75
C ALA A 52 0.73 0.96 14.39
N SER A 53 1.09 0.41 13.23
CA SER A 53 2.48 0.25 12.81
C SER A 53 3.09 1.56 12.33
N ILE A 54 4.39 1.73 12.55
CA ILE A 54 5.17 2.85 12.02
C ILE A 54 5.72 2.47 10.65
N ASN A 55 5.52 3.34 9.66
CA ASN A 55 6.13 3.21 8.35
C ASN A 55 7.62 3.56 8.45
N SER A 56 8.48 2.57 8.17
CA SER A 56 9.94 2.70 8.26
C SER A 56 10.53 3.80 7.37
N ARG A 57 9.88 4.12 6.24
CA ARG A 57 10.35 5.16 5.30
C ARG A 57 10.04 6.57 5.78
N THR A 58 8.91 6.77 6.46
CA THR A 58 8.43 8.11 6.85
C THR A 58 8.54 8.38 8.35
N GLY A 59 8.78 7.35 9.16
CA GLY A 59 8.80 7.44 10.62
C GLY A 59 7.43 7.74 11.24
N LYS A 60 6.35 7.68 10.45
CA LYS A 60 4.98 8.01 10.87
C LYS A 60 4.11 6.76 10.88
N LEU A 61 3.00 6.81 11.62
CA LEU A 61 1.97 5.78 11.54
C LEU A 61 1.53 5.54 10.09
N VAL A 62 1.29 4.28 9.74
CA VAL A 62 0.78 3.93 8.41
C VAL A 62 -0.57 4.59 8.20
N ALA A 63 -0.70 5.33 7.10
CA ALA A 63 -1.94 6.02 6.78
C ALA A 63 -3.07 5.00 6.54
N ALA A 64 -4.25 5.25 7.10
CA ALA A 64 -5.40 4.39 6.90
C ALA A 64 -5.82 4.29 5.42
N LYS A 65 -5.54 5.32 4.62
CA LYS A 65 -5.65 5.29 3.16
C LYS A 65 -4.74 4.24 2.52
N THR A 66 -3.50 4.12 3.00
CA THR A 66 -2.56 3.11 2.52
C THR A 66 -3.07 1.70 2.84
N VAL A 67 -3.54 1.48 4.07
CA VAL A 67 -4.10 0.18 4.46
C VAL A 67 -5.32 -0.17 3.60
N LYS A 68 -6.21 0.79 3.35
CA LYS A 68 -7.41 0.57 2.54
C LYS A 68 -7.11 0.30 1.06
N ASP A 69 -6.34 1.17 0.44
CA ASP A 69 -6.18 1.21 -1.02
C ASP A 69 -5.11 0.22 -1.50
N PHE A 70 -4.17 -0.17 -0.64
CA PHE A 70 -3.09 -1.11 -0.99
C PHE A 70 -3.23 -2.43 -0.22
N ASP A 71 -3.05 -2.42 1.11
CA ASP A 71 -2.96 -3.68 1.88
C ASP A 71 -4.25 -4.52 1.73
N LEU A 72 -5.44 -3.94 1.93
CA LEU A 72 -6.71 -4.67 1.82
C LEU A 72 -7.02 -5.10 0.38
N VAL A 73 -6.60 -4.33 -0.62
CA VAL A 73 -6.81 -4.69 -2.04
C VAL A 73 -5.95 -5.88 -2.41
N ALA A 74 -4.67 -5.87 -2.02
CA ALA A 74 -3.75 -6.98 -2.22
C ALA A 74 -4.25 -8.26 -1.53
N LEU A 75 -4.67 -8.16 -0.26
CA LEU A 75 -5.21 -9.29 0.50
C LEU A 75 -6.44 -9.91 -0.18
N LYS A 76 -7.40 -9.08 -0.60
CA LYS A 76 -8.60 -9.56 -1.32
C LYS A 76 -8.24 -10.27 -2.63
N ALA A 77 -7.26 -9.75 -3.36
CA ALA A 77 -6.81 -10.33 -4.62
C ALA A 77 -6.13 -11.69 -4.42
N VAL A 78 -5.18 -11.78 -3.50
CA VAL A 78 -4.40 -13.00 -3.24
C VAL A 78 -5.27 -14.09 -2.62
N LEU A 79 -6.07 -13.77 -1.60
CA LEU A 79 -6.99 -14.73 -0.98
C LEU A 79 -8.15 -15.12 -1.91
N GLY A 80 -8.56 -14.20 -2.79
CA GLY A 80 -9.50 -14.51 -3.86
C GLY A 80 -8.94 -15.50 -4.88
N TRP A 81 -7.63 -15.40 -5.19
CA TRP A 81 -6.94 -16.40 -5.99
C TRP A 81 -6.80 -17.73 -5.25
N ALA A 82 -6.44 -17.72 -3.96
CA ALA A 82 -6.37 -18.92 -3.12
C ALA A 82 -7.70 -19.69 -3.13
N ARG A 83 -8.83 -18.99 -3.01
CA ARG A 83 -10.17 -19.57 -3.16
C ARG A 83 -10.38 -20.21 -4.53
N LYS A 84 -10.04 -19.52 -5.62
CA LYS A 84 -10.18 -20.05 -6.99
C LYS A 84 -9.30 -21.26 -7.25
N SER A 85 -8.14 -21.33 -6.61
CA SER A 85 -7.20 -22.45 -6.68
C SER A 85 -7.52 -23.58 -5.70
N ASN A 86 -8.69 -23.57 -5.05
CA ASN A 86 -9.11 -24.54 -4.03
C ASN A 86 -8.16 -24.67 -2.82
N LEU A 87 -7.34 -23.66 -2.54
CA LEU A 87 -6.49 -23.57 -1.35
C LEU A 87 -7.25 -23.03 -0.13
N THR A 88 -8.45 -22.50 -0.31
CA THR A 88 -9.30 -22.02 0.78
C THR A 88 -10.76 -22.10 0.35
N SER A 89 -11.66 -22.44 1.27
CA SER A 89 -13.10 -22.56 0.98
C SER A 89 -13.78 -21.20 0.77
N CYS A 90 -13.30 -20.14 1.42
CA CYS A 90 -13.83 -18.79 1.33
C CYS A 90 -12.71 -17.75 1.28
N ASN A 91 -13.03 -16.51 0.93
CA ASN A 91 -12.07 -15.41 0.99
C ASN A 91 -12.23 -14.65 2.32
N PRO A 92 -11.33 -14.81 3.31
CA PRO A 92 -11.48 -14.17 4.61
C PRO A 92 -11.38 -12.64 4.58
N ALA A 93 -10.80 -12.06 3.52
CA ALA A 93 -10.73 -10.61 3.34
C ALA A 93 -11.98 -10.01 2.66
N GLU A 94 -12.93 -10.84 2.24
CA GLU A 94 -14.15 -10.40 1.55
C GLU A 94 -15.04 -9.56 2.48
N GLY A 95 -15.43 -8.37 2.03
CA GLY A 95 -16.22 -7.42 2.83
C GLY A 95 -15.44 -6.68 3.92
N VAL A 96 -14.14 -6.94 4.12
CA VAL A 96 -13.33 -6.13 5.05
C VAL A 96 -13.02 -4.79 4.40
N THR A 97 -13.42 -3.69 5.03
CA THR A 97 -13.15 -2.34 4.56
C THR A 97 -12.81 -1.39 5.71
N LEU A 98 -12.28 -0.22 5.36
CA LEU A 98 -12.09 0.91 6.27
C LEU A 98 -12.95 2.06 5.77
N ASP A 99 -13.83 2.56 6.63
CA ASP A 99 -14.49 3.84 6.40
C ASP A 99 -13.52 4.96 6.76
N LEU A 100 -13.06 5.63 5.72
CA LEU A 100 -12.19 6.79 5.86
C LEU A 100 -13.06 8.02 5.67
N GLY A 101 -13.05 8.90 6.67
CA GLY A 101 -13.56 10.26 6.49
C GLY A 101 -12.84 10.96 5.34
N LYS A 102 -13.53 11.89 4.67
CA LYS A 102 -12.91 12.70 3.60
C LYS A 102 -11.68 13.41 4.19
N PRO A 103 -10.48 13.26 3.60
CA PRO A 103 -9.30 13.95 4.10
C PRO A 103 -9.53 15.47 4.02
N GLN A 104 -9.19 16.18 5.10
CA GLN A 104 -9.26 17.64 5.13
C GLN A 104 -8.31 18.20 4.07
N ARG A 105 -8.85 18.93 3.11
CA ARG A 105 -8.07 19.56 2.03
C ARG A 105 -7.42 20.83 2.58
N LEU A 106 -6.14 20.73 2.92
CA LEU A 106 -5.38 21.83 3.52
C LEU A 106 -4.88 22.87 2.49
N ARG A 107 -4.75 22.47 1.22
CA ARG A 107 -4.29 23.33 0.13
C ARG A 107 -4.97 22.93 -1.18
N TRP A 108 -5.08 23.88 -2.11
CA TRP A 108 -5.45 23.58 -3.49
C TRP A 108 -4.36 22.75 -4.19
N PRO A 109 -4.71 21.84 -5.11
CA PRO A 109 -3.77 20.93 -5.75
C PRO A 109 -2.81 21.68 -6.68
N ASP A 110 -3.26 22.80 -7.23
CA ASP A 110 -2.52 23.57 -8.22
C ASP A 110 -1.71 24.67 -7.54
N LEU A 111 -0.62 25.08 -8.21
CA LEU A 111 0.12 26.27 -7.85
C LEU A 111 -0.72 27.48 -8.21
N THR A 112 -0.81 28.44 -7.29
CA THR A 112 -1.30 29.78 -7.66
C THR A 112 -0.29 30.47 -8.57
N ASP A 113 -0.73 31.43 -9.38
CA ASP A 113 0.16 32.18 -10.27
C ASP A 113 1.32 32.82 -9.50
N ALA A 114 1.05 33.34 -8.29
CA ALA A 114 2.06 33.92 -7.40
C ALA A 114 3.10 32.88 -6.94
N GLU A 115 2.67 31.67 -6.57
CA GLU A 115 3.60 30.59 -6.19
C GLU A 115 4.40 30.11 -7.40
N ALA A 116 3.77 30.01 -8.58
CA ALA A 116 4.44 29.62 -9.82
C ALA A 116 5.51 30.65 -10.22
N GLU A 117 5.18 31.95 -10.19
CA GLU A 117 6.11 33.05 -10.45
C GLU A 117 7.29 33.04 -9.48
N ALA A 118 7.03 32.83 -8.19
CA ALA A 118 8.07 32.72 -7.17
C ALA A 118 9.01 31.53 -7.42
N ILE A 119 8.47 30.34 -7.70
CA ILE A 119 9.26 29.14 -8.01
C ILE A 119 10.13 29.39 -9.25
N LEU A 120 9.57 29.96 -10.31
CA LEU A 120 10.29 30.22 -11.56
C LEU A 120 11.41 31.24 -11.38
N ARG A 121 11.17 32.33 -10.63
CA ARG A 121 12.21 33.31 -10.29
C ARG A 121 13.36 32.67 -9.51
N HIS A 122 13.05 31.88 -8.49
CA HIS A 122 14.08 31.21 -7.69
C HIS A 122 14.84 30.14 -8.50
N ALA A 123 14.18 29.42 -9.39
CA ALA A 123 14.82 28.47 -10.29
C ALA A 123 15.79 29.16 -11.26
N LEU A 124 15.44 30.35 -11.77
CA LEU A 124 16.28 31.13 -12.67
C LEU A 124 17.59 31.59 -12.01
N HIS A 125 17.55 31.90 -10.71
CA HIS A 125 18.70 32.35 -9.93
C HIS A 125 19.39 31.22 -9.15
N ALA A 126 18.99 29.97 -9.34
CA ALA A 126 19.58 28.83 -8.64
C ALA A 126 21.02 28.60 -9.12
N GLN A 127 21.99 28.72 -8.21
CA GLN A 127 23.39 28.40 -8.49
C GLN A 127 23.61 26.88 -8.47
N ARG A 128 24.26 26.35 -9.51
CA ARG A 128 24.70 24.96 -9.54
C ARG A 128 25.75 24.72 -8.46
N GLY A 129 25.52 23.73 -7.59
CA GLY A 129 26.49 23.37 -6.54
C GLY A 129 25.98 22.37 -5.49
N ARG A 130 24.66 22.23 -5.34
CA ARG A 130 24.01 21.25 -4.44
C ARG A 130 23.24 20.14 -5.16
N GLU A 131 23.46 20.00 -6.47
CA GLU A 131 22.86 18.93 -7.25
C GLU A 131 23.48 17.58 -6.83
N ARG A 132 22.66 16.53 -6.68
CA ARG A 132 23.19 15.18 -6.44
C ARG A 132 24.03 14.78 -7.66
N PRO A 133 25.27 14.28 -7.48
CA PRO A 133 26.00 13.68 -8.59
C PRO A 133 25.16 12.52 -9.13
N LYS A 134 24.90 12.56 -10.44
CA LYS A 134 23.91 11.79 -11.20
C LYS A 134 23.61 10.37 -10.70
N THR A 135 22.31 10.03 -10.67
CA THR A 135 21.78 8.70 -11.03
C THR A 135 21.97 8.42 -12.51
#